data_AF-A0A177BAX4-F1
#
_entry.id   AF-A0A177BAX4-F1
#
_cell.length_a   1.000
_cell.length_b   1.000
_cell.length_c   1.000
_cell.angle_alpha   90.00
_cell.angle_beta   90.00
_cell.angle_gamma   90.00
#
_symmetry.space_group_name_H-M   'P 1'
#
loop_
_entity.id
_entity.type
_entity.pdbx_description
1 polymer ?
#
loop_
_entity_poly.entity_id
_entity_poly.type
_entity_poly.pdbx_seq_one_letter_code
_entity_poly.pdbx_strand_id
1 'polypeptide(L)'
;DLWRFYLHEFKYDKAIELCENDENIDTINYQRASSLFDDKAYEKSAKLFATVKIDFSAIALRFLQLENQHYLLVYLEEKFCYNNTDNQSIVLFLWIVELYLSELDALIRNNFEENTISEKIIEFHKFYEKTTFKVWIDEYKDKVYNLFKSHGNTDELLYFANLIGNSDMVVNYYIHREYYRRAFEILKKPENVNLMYDYCEQIVLHKFEILTEYWKSLNDTLDVDRILGALCYILEKNVQLPVLCEFVEYCVKILASTNVTLNNMLILIYCKIGSKELMVYLKCEENNSKFRYDPHTALQYCKEYKQDVAIMHLLSLLNIYEEAVDVALKTDIELAKTYATKAEGYALRKKLWIKIILYVLGKYFHSLRHLREDFAKFFLSVTPEDYYTTLKSEKDSDKAVSKVIMVLNESSGIVQINDVIQYLPDFLTIDNLKNSIIDSLQQYNSSIELINKDISSLNINCNKVKKMIEKSQKRSYTISPDKKCSSCDCELLDINEFYLFSCSHIFHTDCLYDEIKKYGSENINHKLFELRLSFLKTKEEIQRKKFRIQIDEILCQECVYCGNIIIELVDKPFAEFHFLNPINE
;
A
#
# COMPACT_ATOMS: atom_id res chain seq x y z
N ASP A 1 29.03 -38.61 77.93
CA ASP A 1 29.03 -38.73 76.45
C ASP A 1 29.12 -40.17 75.99
N LEU A 2 28.03 -40.94 76.16
CA LEU A 2 27.96 -42.34 75.75
C LEU A 2 28.10 -42.49 74.21
N TRP A 3 27.69 -41.47 73.46
CA TRP A 3 27.80 -41.40 72.00
C TRP A 3 29.26 -41.36 71.51
N ARG A 4 30.18 -40.69 72.22
CA ARG A 4 31.61 -40.67 71.89
C ARG A 4 32.26 -42.04 72.00
N PHE A 5 31.80 -42.85 72.97
CA PHE A 5 32.24 -44.23 73.13
C PHE A 5 31.81 -45.09 71.93
N TYR A 6 30.54 -45.00 71.52
CA TYR A 6 30.04 -45.74 70.34
C TYR A 6 30.65 -45.26 69.02
N LEU A 7 31.04 -43.99 68.93
CA LEU A 7 31.78 -43.42 67.81
C LEU A 7 33.22 -43.97 67.72
N HIS A 8 33.90 -44.19 68.85
CA HIS A 8 35.19 -44.89 68.87
C HIS A 8 35.09 -46.39 68.55
N GLU A 9 33.93 -47.02 68.75
CA GLU A 9 33.66 -48.41 68.35
C GLU A 9 33.14 -48.56 66.91
N PHE A 10 33.16 -47.50 66.08
CA PHE A 10 32.62 -47.48 64.71
C PHE A 10 31.11 -47.84 64.62
N LYS A 11 30.36 -47.75 65.74
CA LYS A 11 28.92 -48.04 65.80
C LYS A 11 28.12 -46.74 65.64
N TYR A 12 28.16 -46.20 64.44
CA TYR A 12 27.62 -44.87 64.12
C TYR A 12 26.09 -44.77 64.30
N ASP A 13 25.32 -45.80 63.95
CA ASP A 13 23.85 -45.74 64.04
C ASP A 13 23.38 -45.65 65.50
N LYS A 14 24.03 -46.38 66.42
CA LYS A 14 23.78 -46.29 67.86
C LYS A 14 24.24 -44.96 68.46
N ALA A 15 25.28 -44.35 67.89
CA ALA A 15 25.76 -43.05 68.33
C ALA A 15 24.79 -41.92 67.93
N ILE A 16 24.16 -42.01 66.76
CA ILE A 16 23.15 -41.04 66.28
C ILE A 16 21.88 -41.11 67.14
N GLU A 17 21.40 -42.30 67.49
CA GLU A 17 20.22 -42.50 68.36
C GLU A 17 20.39 -41.90 69.77
N LEU A 18 21.64 -41.74 70.23
CA LEU A 18 21.98 -41.25 71.57
C LEU A 18 22.30 -39.74 71.60
N CYS A 19 22.22 -39.05 70.45
CA CYS A 19 22.54 -37.63 70.33
C CYS A 19 21.28 -36.78 70.13
N GLU A 20 21.12 -35.74 70.97
CA GLU A 20 20.02 -34.77 70.86
C GLU A 20 20.42 -33.47 70.11
N ASN A 21 21.73 -33.20 69.94
CA ASN A 21 22.23 -31.98 69.31
C ASN A 21 22.70 -32.21 67.87
N ASP A 22 22.20 -31.38 66.95
CA ASP A 22 22.56 -31.41 65.52
C ASP A 22 24.07 -31.30 65.26
N GLU A 23 24.81 -30.50 66.03
CA GLU A 23 26.27 -30.36 65.89
C GLU A 23 27.01 -31.67 66.20
N ASN A 24 26.54 -32.45 67.17
CA ASN A 24 27.15 -33.73 67.50
C ASN A 24 26.84 -34.77 66.41
N ILE A 25 25.64 -34.72 65.82
CA ILE A 25 25.25 -35.57 64.69
C ILE A 25 26.13 -35.25 63.47
N ASP A 26 26.41 -33.97 63.19
CA ASP A 26 27.33 -33.56 62.12
C ASP A 26 28.75 -34.08 62.33
N THR A 27 29.27 -34.06 63.57
CA THR A 27 30.60 -34.63 63.86
C THR A 27 30.65 -36.15 63.69
N ILE A 28 29.59 -36.86 64.06
CA ILE A 28 29.47 -38.31 63.88
C ILE A 28 29.40 -38.64 62.38
N ASN A 29 28.59 -37.91 61.62
CA ASN A 29 28.45 -38.09 60.18
C ASN A 29 29.74 -37.76 59.43
N TYR A 30 30.49 -36.74 59.85
CA TYR A 30 31.81 -36.44 59.30
C TYR A 30 32.82 -37.58 59.51
N GLN A 31 32.86 -38.17 60.71
CA GLN A 31 33.75 -39.29 60.99
C GLN A 31 33.32 -40.57 60.27
N ARG A 32 32.01 -40.81 60.17
CA ARG A 32 31.44 -41.91 59.36
C ARG A 32 31.81 -41.75 57.90
N ALA A 33 31.66 -40.55 57.34
CA ALA A 33 32.01 -40.25 55.96
C ALA A 33 33.53 -40.36 55.72
N SER A 34 34.35 -39.95 56.69
CA SER A 34 35.82 -40.09 56.63
C SER A 34 36.26 -41.56 56.68
N SER A 35 35.69 -42.39 57.56
CA SER A 35 35.95 -43.83 57.57
C SER A 35 35.58 -44.48 56.24
N LEU A 36 34.42 -44.11 55.66
CA LEU A 36 34.00 -44.61 54.35
C LEU A 36 34.91 -44.13 53.21
N PHE A 37 35.52 -42.95 53.35
CA PHE A 37 36.50 -42.44 52.40
C PHE A 37 37.81 -43.25 52.44
N ASP A 38 38.28 -43.56 53.65
CA ASP A 38 39.47 -44.40 53.88
C ASP A 38 39.24 -45.84 53.38
N ASP A 39 38.01 -46.35 53.53
CA ASP A 39 37.56 -47.65 53.03
C ASP A 39 37.34 -47.69 51.49
N LYS A 40 37.68 -46.61 50.78
CA LYS A 40 37.48 -46.43 49.32
C LYS A 40 36.02 -46.49 48.85
N ALA A 41 35.05 -46.39 49.75
CA ALA A 41 33.63 -46.30 49.43
C ALA A 41 33.23 -44.85 49.10
N TYR A 42 33.90 -44.26 48.11
CA TYR A 42 33.87 -42.83 47.81
C TYR A 42 32.47 -42.28 47.50
N GLU A 43 31.60 -43.03 46.81
CA GLU A 43 30.24 -42.58 46.48
C GLU A 43 29.34 -42.45 47.73
N LYS A 44 29.40 -43.43 48.64
CA LYS A 44 28.65 -43.39 49.90
C LYS A 44 29.20 -42.33 50.84
N SER A 45 30.53 -42.17 50.83
CA SER A 45 31.23 -41.11 51.54
C SER A 45 30.80 -39.72 51.05
N ALA A 46 30.73 -39.51 49.74
CA ALA A 46 30.29 -38.26 49.10
C ALA A 46 28.86 -37.85 49.53
N LYS A 47 27.90 -38.79 49.48
CA LYS A 47 26.51 -38.58 49.92
C LYS A 47 26.41 -38.14 51.38
N LEU A 48 27.21 -38.76 52.26
CA LEU A 48 27.23 -38.42 53.69
C LEU A 48 28.00 -37.13 53.97
N PHE A 49 29.05 -36.80 53.22
CA PHE A 49 29.74 -35.52 53.36
C PHE A 49 28.87 -34.34 52.92
N ALA A 50 27.95 -34.55 51.97
CA ALA A 50 27.03 -33.51 51.51
C ALA A 50 26.04 -33.04 52.59
N THR A 51 25.65 -33.92 53.52
CA THR A 51 24.71 -33.59 54.61
C THR A 51 25.36 -32.81 55.75
N VAL A 52 26.69 -32.78 55.82
CA VAL A 52 27.43 -32.23 56.95
C VAL A 52 27.74 -30.73 56.74
N LYS A 53 27.50 -29.91 57.77
CA LYS A 53 27.78 -28.47 57.80
C LYS A 53 29.25 -28.12 58.06
N ILE A 54 30.17 -28.67 57.26
CA ILE A 54 31.61 -28.38 57.30
C ILE A 54 32.03 -27.57 56.06
N ASP A 55 33.15 -26.85 56.19
CA ASP A 55 33.80 -26.06 55.15
C ASP A 55 33.85 -26.82 53.81
N PHE A 56 33.13 -26.26 52.84
CA PHE A 56 32.99 -26.82 51.51
C PHE A 56 34.32 -27.06 50.81
N SER A 57 35.24 -26.10 50.90
CA SER A 57 36.55 -26.13 50.23
C SER A 57 37.42 -27.30 50.70
N ALA A 58 37.40 -27.61 51.99
CA ALA A 58 38.22 -28.68 52.57
C ALA A 58 37.79 -30.07 52.06
N ILE A 59 36.48 -30.31 51.97
CA ILE A 59 35.94 -31.58 51.47
C ILE A 59 36.09 -31.67 49.94
N ALA A 60 35.81 -30.59 49.21
CA ALA A 60 35.97 -30.57 47.76
C ALA A 60 37.42 -30.83 47.33
N LEU A 61 38.41 -30.29 48.06
CA LEU A 61 39.83 -30.56 47.81
C LEU A 61 40.20 -32.04 48.01
N ARG A 62 39.60 -32.74 48.98
CA ARG A 62 39.86 -34.18 49.19
C ARG A 62 39.40 -35.02 48.01
N PHE A 63 38.25 -34.70 47.44
CA PHE A 63 37.74 -35.39 46.25
C PHE A 63 38.50 -34.97 44.97
N LEU A 64 38.98 -33.72 44.89
CA LEU A 64 39.76 -33.24 43.75
C LEU A 64 41.17 -33.88 43.66
N GLN A 65 41.71 -34.34 44.79
CA GLN A 65 42.97 -35.09 44.83
C GLN A 65 42.85 -36.53 44.30
N LEU A 66 41.63 -37.02 44.06
CA LEU A 66 41.40 -38.33 43.45
C LEU A 66 41.55 -38.26 41.92
N GLU A 67 41.99 -39.35 41.30
CA GLU A 67 42.12 -39.45 39.83
C GLU A 67 40.76 -39.41 39.11
N ASN A 68 39.68 -39.78 39.80
CA ASN A 68 38.34 -39.83 39.23
C ASN A 68 37.45 -38.69 39.75
N GLN A 69 37.11 -37.76 38.87
CA GLN A 69 36.29 -36.58 39.14
C GLN A 69 34.80 -36.92 39.38
N HIS A 70 34.37 -38.12 39.02
CA HIS A 70 33.00 -38.59 39.23
C HIS A 70 32.56 -38.58 40.70
N TYR A 71 33.48 -38.86 41.63
CA TYR A 71 33.16 -38.85 43.05
C TYR A 71 32.95 -37.42 43.59
N LEU A 72 33.64 -36.45 43.00
CA LEU A 72 33.41 -35.04 43.29
C LEU A 72 32.04 -34.61 42.75
N LEU A 73 31.67 -35.04 41.55
CA LEU A 73 30.36 -34.79 40.95
C LEU A 73 29.22 -35.24 41.89
N VAL A 74 29.24 -36.49 42.36
CA VAL A 74 28.22 -37.03 43.28
C VAL A 74 28.13 -36.21 44.58
N TYR A 75 29.26 -35.77 45.13
CA TYR A 75 29.27 -34.90 46.32
C TYR A 75 28.62 -33.54 46.03
N LEU A 76 28.95 -32.92 44.89
CA LEU A 76 28.43 -31.61 44.52
C LEU A 76 26.93 -31.66 44.21
N GLU A 77 26.44 -32.71 43.56
CA GLU A 77 25.00 -32.88 43.30
C GLU A 77 24.18 -33.01 44.58
N GLU A 78 24.62 -33.88 45.49
CA GLU A 78 23.94 -34.07 46.77
C GLU A 78 23.99 -32.79 47.59
N LYS A 79 25.14 -32.09 47.61
CA LYS A 79 25.27 -30.81 48.32
C LYS A 79 24.42 -29.70 47.70
N PHE A 80 24.24 -29.71 46.38
CA PHE A 80 23.33 -28.81 45.68
C PHE A 80 21.87 -29.05 46.09
N CYS A 81 21.46 -30.29 46.37
CA CYS A 81 20.11 -30.59 46.86
C CYS A 81 19.86 -30.12 48.31
N TYR A 82 20.88 -30.03 49.16
CA TYR A 82 20.74 -29.61 50.57
C TYR A 82 20.98 -28.11 50.81
N ASN A 83 21.70 -27.41 49.92
CA ASN A 83 22.02 -25.99 50.09
C ASN A 83 20.95 -25.07 49.47
N ASN A 84 20.36 -24.21 50.29
CA ASN A 84 19.36 -23.21 49.89
C ASN A 84 19.91 -21.77 49.78
N THR A 85 21.24 -21.57 49.83
CA THR A 85 21.82 -20.23 49.75
C THR A 85 22.17 -19.87 48.30
N ASP A 86 21.61 -18.76 47.81
CA ASP A 86 21.62 -18.40 46.39
C ASP A 86 23.03 -18.34 45.78
N ASN A 87 23.98 -17.66 46.43
CA ASN A 87 25.33 -17.45 45.87
C ASN A 87 26.21 -18.71 45.81
N GLN A 88 26.10 -19.61 46.80
CA GLN A 88 26.90 -20.83 46.82
C GLN A 88 26.33 -21.86 45.83
N SER A 89 25.02 -21.91 45.69
CA SER A 89 24.32 -22.79 44.76
C SER A 89 24.68 -22.49 43.31
N ILE A 90 24.92 -21.24 42.94
CA ILE A 90 25.37 -20.85 41.59
C ILE A 90 26.79 -21.35 41.29
N VAL A 91 27.72 -21.17 42.24
CA VAL A 91 29.11 -21.65 42.06
C VAL A 91 29.13 -23.17 41.97
N LEU A 92 28.34 -23.84 42.81
CA LEU A 92 28.15 -25.29 42.74
C LEU A 92 27.56 -25.70 41.38
N PHE A 93 26.54 -24.99 40.90
CA PHE A 93 25.90 -25.26 39.61
C PHE A 93 26.85 -25.12 38.43
N LEU A 94 27.55 -23.99 38.30
CA LEU A 94 28.52 -23.77 37.22
C LEU A 94 29.64 -24.82 37.28
N TRP A 95 30.05 -25.22 38.48
CA TRP A 95 31.07 -26.24 38.64
C TRP A 95 30.59 -27.63 38.28
N ILE A 96 29.34 -27.99 38.60
CA ILE A 96 28.74 -29.27 38.19
C ILE A 96 28.64 -29.33 36.66
N VAL A 97 28.17 -28.25 36.01
CA VAL A 97 28.11 -28.18 34.53
C VAL A 97 29.51 -28.32 33.92
N GLU A 98 30.51 -27.61 34.44
CA GLU A 98 31.90 -27.72 33.98
C GLU A 98 32.45 -29.14 34.13
N LEU A 99 32.17 -29.80 35.26
CA LEU A 99 32.63 -31.16 35.51
C LEU A 99 31.98 -32.15 34.54
N TYR A 100 30.65 -32.10 34.36
CA TYR A 100 29.95 -32.91 33.36
C TYR A 100 30.51 -32.70 31.95
N LEU A 101 30.76 -31.45 31.54
CA LEU A 101 31.35 -31.15 30.24
C LEU A 101 32.78 -31.67 30.12
N SER A 102 33.59 -31.54 31.17
CA SER A 102 34.96 -32.06 31.19
C SER A 102 35.03 -33.58 31.14
N GLU A 103 34.10 -34.28 31.80
CA GLU A 103 33.95 -35.73 31.74
C GLU A 103 33.51 -36.19 30.35
N LEU A 104 32.51 -35.53 29.75
CA LEU A 104 32.09 -35.80 28.37
C LEU A 104 33.25 -35.59 27.39
N ASP A 105 33.99 -34.48 27.52
CA ASP A 105 35.17 -34.22 26.70
C ASP A 105 36.26 -35.29 26.88
N ALA A 106 36.48 -35.76 28.10
CA ALA A 106 37.43 -36.83 28.38
C ALA A 106 37.00 -38.15 27.75
N LEU A 107 35.71 -38.48 27.79
CA LEU A 107 35.15 -39.68 27.17
C LEU A 107 35.24 -39.61 25.64
N ILE A 108 34.97 -38.44 25.05
CA ILE A 108 35.08 -38.18 23.61
C ILE A 108 36.55 -38.26 23.17
N ARG A 109 37.48 -37.61 23.88
CA ARG A 109 38.92 -37.63 23.54
C ARG A 109 39.54 -39.02 23.59
N ASN A 110 39.05 -39.86 24.50
CA ASN A 110 39.55 -41.21 24.71
C ASN A 110 38.85 -42.27 23.83
N ASN A 111 37.93 -41.86 22.93
CA ASN A 111 37.18 -42.75 22.02
C ASN A 111 36.51 -43.94 22.73
N PHE A 112 35.87 -43.70 23.89
CA PHE A 112 35.04 -44.71 24.53
C PHE A 112 33.80 -45.05 23.69
N GLU A 113 33.17 -46.20 23.94
CA GLU A 113 31.99 -46.66 23.19
C GLU A 113 30.85 -45.63 23.21
N GLU A 114 30.15 -45.45 22.08
CA GLU A 114 29.02 -44.51 21.97
C GLU A 114 27.93 -44.74 23.03
N ASN A 115 27.76 -45.99 23.49
CA ASN A 115 26.82 -46.36 24.55
C ASN A 115 27.17 -45.69 25.89
N THR A 116 28.43 -45.69 26.31
CA THR A 116 28.83 -45.11 27.61
C THR A 116 28.76 -43.58 27.59
N ILE A 117 29.04 -42.98 26.44
CA ILE A 117 28.86 -41.54 26.22
C ILE A 117 27.36 -41.19 26.32
N SER A 118 26.50 -41.98 25.67
CA SER A 118 25.05 -41.74 25.70
C SER A 118 24.44 -41.90 27.10
N GLU A 119 24.91 -42.87 27.89
CA GLU A 119 24.45 -43.05 29.27
C GLU A 119 24.79 -41.85 30.16
N LYS A 120 25.98 -41.27 30.00
CA LYS A 120 26.41 -40.08 30.72
C LYS A 120 25.68 -38.81 30.27
N ILE A 121 25.38 -38.70 28.98
CA ILE A 121 24.52 -37.63 28.46
C ILE A 121 23.11 -37.73 29.07
N ILE A 122 22.53 -38.94 29.18
CA ILE A 122 21.21 -39.14 29.79
C ILE A 122 21.24 -38.78 31.29
N GLU A 123 22.30 -39.12 32.00
CA GLU A 123 22.49 -38.72 33.41
C GLU A 123 22.53 -37.18 33.54
N PHE A 124 23.27 -36.52 32.65
CA PHE A 124 23.34 -35.06 32.59
C PHE A 124 22.00 -34.41 32.22
N HIS A 125 21.24 -34.98 31.28
CA HIS A 125 19.90 -34.51 30.91
C HIS A 125 18.91 -34.64 32.09
N LYS A 126 18.94 -35.76 32.82
CA LYS A 126 18.14 -35.93 34.04
C LYS A 126 18.46 -34.89 35.11
N PHE A 127 19.71 -34.44 35.19
CA PHE A 127 20.10 -33.37 36.08
C PHE A 127 19.46 -32.03 35.67
N TYR A 128 19.45 -31.69 34.38
CA TYR A 128 18.79 -30.48 33.86
C TYR A 128 17.27 -30.45 34.07
N GLU A 129 16.61 -31.60 34.06
CA GLU A 129 15.16 -31.69 34.19
C GLU A 129 14.64 -31.51 35.63
N LYS A 130 15.52 -31.60 36.64
CA LYS A 130 15.13 -31.40 38.05
C LYS A 130 14.60 -29.97 38.26
N THR A 131 13.48 -29.83 38.97
CA THR A 131 12.71 -28.58 39.09
C THR A 131 13.46 -27.41 39.71
N THR A 132 14.45 -27.71 40.57
CA THR A 132 15.34 -26.71 41.18
C THR A 132 16.22 -26.01 40.15
N PHE A 133 16.51 -26.64 39.00
CA PHE A 133 17.44 -26.11 38.00
C PHE A 133 16.81 -25.07 37.08
N LYS A 134 15.53 -25.19 36.77
CA LYS A 134 14.84 -24.25 35.86
C LYS A 134 14.86 -22.80 36.37
N VAL A 135 14.81 -22.60 37.69
CA VAL A 135 14.86 -21.26 38.31
C VAL A 135 16.19 -20.55 38.05
N TRP A 136 17.31 -21.29 38.08
CA TRP A 136 18.66 -20.73 37.93
C TRP A 136 19.10 -20.56 36.48
N ILE A 137 18.48 -21.32 35.57
CA ILE A 137 18.76 -21.28 34.14
C ILE A 137 18.42 -19.90 33.56
N ASP A 138 17.32 -19.27 33.98
CA ASP A 138 16.90 -17.96 33.46
C ASP A 138 17.84 -16.82 33.89
N GLU A 139 18.41 -16.89 35.10
CA GLU A 139 19.28 -15.85 35.66
C GLU A 139 20.73 -15.93 35.12
N TYR A 140 21.22 -17.12 34.76
CA TYR A 140 22.63 -17.36 34.41
C TYR A 140 22.87 -17.97 33.03
N LYS A 141 21.87 -17.97 32.15
CA LYS A 141 21.94 -18.52 30.78
C LYS A 141 23.23 -18.16 30.02
N ASP A 142 23.68 -16.90 30.09
CA ASP A 142 24.83 -16.42 29.33
C ASP A 142 26.16 -17.05 29.78
N LYS A 143 26.32 -17.29 31.09
CA LYS A 143 27.52 -17.94 31.62
C LYS A 143 27.56 -19.40 31.22
N VAL A 144 26.42 -20.10 31.32
CA VAL A 144 26.31 -21.51 30.92
C VAL A 144 26.56 -21.65 29.41
N TYR A 145 26.01 -20.75 28.59
CA TYR A 145 26.30 -20.73 27.15
C TYR A 145 27.78 -20.53 26.84
N ASN A 146 28.50 -19.73 27.61
CA ASN A 146 29.94 -19.54 27.43
C ASN A 146 30.74 -20.80 27.79
N LEU A 147 30.34 -21.54 28.84
CA LEU A 147 30.96 -22.82 29.20
C LEU A 147 30.75 -23.88 28.11
N PHE A 148 29.51 -24.03 27.61
CA PHE A 148 29.25 -24.92 26.49
C PHE A 148 30.07 -24.56 25.23
N LYS A 149 30.21 -23.26 24.94
CA LYS A 149 31.04 -22.78 23.83
C LYS A 149 32.54 -23.07 24.03
N SER A 150 33.07 -22.98 25.25
CA SER A 150 34.49 -23.26 25.52
C SER A 150 34.84 -24.74 25.40
N HIS A 151 33.92 -25.63 25.77
CA HIS A 151 34.09 -27.08 25.59
C HIS A 151 33.86 -27.56 24.16
N GLY A 152 33.14 -26.77 23.34
CA GLY A 152 32.90 -27.10 21.93
C GLY A 152 31.89 -28.22 21.70
N ASN A 153 31.20 -28.69 22.75
CA ASN A 153 30.16 -29.70 22.64
C ASN A 153 28.85 -29.05 22.15
N THR A 154 28.69 -29.01 20.83
CA THR A 154 27.58 -28.30 20.19
C THR A 154 26.25 -29.00 20.33
N ASP A 155 26.21 -30.33 20.48
CA ASP A 155 24.96 -31.07 20.57
C ASP A 155 24.29 -30.86 21.93
N GLU A 156 25.07 -30.84 23.01
CA GLU A 156 24.59 -30.50 24.35
C GLU A 156 24.17 -29.03 24.47
N LEU A 157 24.90 -28.12 23.80
CA LEU A 157 24.51 -26.72 23.69
C LEU A 157 23.13 -26.55 23.04
N LEU A 158 22.84 -27.31 21.98
CA LEU A 158 21.55 -27.28 21.29
C LEU A 158 20.44 -27.91 22.14
N TYR A 159 20.72 -29.01 22.84
CA TYR A 159 19.78 -29.61 23.78
C TYR A 159 19.42 -28.65 24.92
N PHE A 160 20.43 -28.02 25.52
CA PHE A 160 20.25 -27.00 26.55
C PHE A 160 19.46 -25.78 26.04
N ALA A 161 19.77 -25.28 24.84
CA ALA A 161 19.03 -24.17 24.25
C ALA A 161 17.55 -24.53 23.96
N ASN A 162 17.25 -25.78 23.57
CA ASN A 162 15.88 -26.27 23.44
C ASN A 162 15.15 -26.37 24.78
N LEU A 163 15.83 -26.75 25.87
CA LEU A 163 15.27 -26.80 27.22
C LEU A 163 14.91 -25.41 27.77
N ILE A 164 15.74 -24.40 27.46
CA ILE A 164 15.48 -22.99 27.79
C ILE A 164 14.32 -22.41 26.97
N GLY A 165 14.05 -22.99 25.80
CA GLY A 165 13.17 -22.38 24.80
C GLY A 165 13.84 -21.23 24.04
N ASN A 166 15.17 -21.13 24.06
CA ASN A 166 15.92 -20.14 23.27
C ASN A 166 16.05 -20.61 21.81
N SER A 167 14.91 -20.64 21.12
CA SER A 167 14.79 -21.10 19.73
C SER A 167 15.63 -20.26 18.77
N ASP A 168 15.86 -18.99 19.07
CA ASP A 168 16.67 -18.07 18.26
C ASP A 168 18.11 -18.57 18.07
N MET A 169 18.76 -18.93 19.17
CA MET A 169 20.13 -19.45 19.14
C MET A 169 20.24 -20.78 18.39
N VAL A 170 19.24 -21.66 18.56
CA VAL A 170 19.20 -22.97 17.90
C VAL A 170 19.03 -22.81 16.39
N VAL A 171 18.12 -21.93 15.97
CA VAL A 171 17.89 -21.62 14.56
C VAL A 171 19.13 -20.99 13.93
N ASN A 172 19.74 -20.01 14.60
CA ASN A 172 20.96 -19.35 14.12
C ASN A 172 22.12 -20.36 13.94
N TYR A 173 22.30 -21.27 14.90
CA TYR A 173 23.28 -22.34 14.78
C TYR A 173 23.02 -23.23 13.55
N TYR A 174 21.77 -23.69 13.35
CA TYR A 174 21.44 -24.54 12.22
C TYR A 174 21.57 -23.81 10.87
N ILE A 175 21.28 -22.51 10.81
CA ILE A 175 21.46 -21.70 9.61
C ILE A 175 22.95 -21.52 9.29
N HIS A 176 23.79 -21.21 10.27
CA HIS A 176 25.24 -21.08 10.06
C HIS A 176 25.91 -22.37 9.56
N ARG A 177 25.34 -23.53 9.89
CA ARG A 177 25.82 -24.84 9.41
C ARG A 177 25.05 -25.38 8.19
N GLU A 178 24.22 -24.55 7.57
CA GLU A 178 23.41 -24.90 6.38
C GLU A 178 22.41 -26.06 6.60
N TYR A 179 22.07 -26.38 7.84
CA TYR A 179 21.05 -27.37 8.20
C TYR A 179 19.63 -26.79 8.18
N TYR A 180 19.24 -26.21 7.05
CA TYR A 180 17.96 -25.48 6.89
C TYR A 180 16.71 -26.31 7.21
N ARG A 181 16.75 -27.63 6.98
CA ARG A 181 15.60 -28.51 7.28
C ARG A 181 15.31 -28.59 8.79
N ARG A 182 16.36 -28.73 9.60
CA ARG A 182 16.23 -28.80 11.07
C ARG A 182 15.87 -27.43 11.65
N ALA A 183 16.44 -26.35 11.11
CA ALA A 183 16.05 -24.99 11.45
C ALA A 183 14.54 -24.76 11.21
N PHE A 184 14.05 -25.19 10.05
CA PHE A 184 12.65 -25.05 9.68
C PHE A 184 11.69 -25.85 10.58
N GLU A 185 12.05 -27.07 10.98
CA GLU A 185 11.25 -27.88 11.91
C GLU A 185 11.02 -27.18 13.26
N ILE A 186 11.97 -26.37 13.72
CA ILE A 186 11.86 -25.59 14.95
C ILE A 186 11.04 -24.31 14.73
N LEU A 187 11.22 -23.65 13.58
CA LEU A 187 10.46 -22.45 13.20
C LEU A 187 9.00 -22.73 12.90
N LYS A 188 8.64 -23.98 12.52
CA LYS A 188 7.25 -24.41 12.30
C LYS A 188 6.41 -24.40 13.58
N LYS A 189 7.04 -24.37 14.77
CA LYS A 189 6.32 -24.31 16.04
C LYS A 189 5.61 -22.95 16.19
N PRO A 190 4.36 -22.90 16.70
CA PRO A 190 3.55 -21.68 16.74
C PRO A 190 4.16 -20.57 17.61
N GLU A 191 4.99 -20.92 18.58
CA GLU A 191 5.68 -19.97 19.47
C GLU A 191 6.73 -19.12 18.72
N ASN A 192 7.22 -19.60 17.58
CA ASN A 192 8.37 -19.04 16.87
C ASN A 192 7.99 -18.28 15.58
N VAL A 193 6.73 -17.89 15.40
CA VAL A 193 6.26 -17.21 14.18
C VAL A 193 7.03 -15.90 13.91
N ASN A 194 7.39 -15.14 14.95
CA ASN A 194 8.19 -13.92 14.79
C ASN A 194 9.62 -14.22 14.31
N LEU A 195 10.27 -15.22 14.91
CA LEU A 195 11.61 -15.66 14.49
C LEU A 195 11.61 -16.18 13.05
N MET A 196 10.50 -16.76 12.59
CA MET A 196 10.37 -17.16 11.19
C MET A 196 10.50 -15.98 10.23
N TYR A 197 9.90 -14.82 10.55
CA TYR A 197 10.05 -13.62 9.74
C TYR A 197 11.50 -13.10 9.75
N ASP A 198 12.18 -13.13 10.90
CA ASP A 198 13.57 -12.62 11.00
C ASP A 198 14.55 -13.45 10.16
N TYR A 199 14.36 -14.77 10.12
CA TYR A 199 15.21 -15.69 9.36
C TYR A 199 14.69 -16.02 7.95
N CYS A 200 13.56 -15.43 7.53
CA CYS A 200 12.90 -15.83 6.28
C CYS A 200 13.82 -15.61 5.07
N GLU A 201 14.47 -14.45 4.96
CA GLU A 201 15.35 -14.10 3.83
C GLU A 201 16.48 -15.11 3.62
N GLN A 202 17.01 -15.66 4.72
CA GLN A 202 18.14 -16.60 4.70
C GLN A 202 17.70 -18.02 4.32
N ILE A 203 16.52 -18.47 4.76
CA ILE A 203 16.00 -19.82 4.50
C ILE A 203 15.40 -19.92 3.10
N VAL A 204 14.77 -18.84 2.65
CA VAL A 204 14.00 -18.75 1.41
C VAL A 204 14.80 -19.19 0.18
N LEU A 205 16.09 -18.83 0.08
CA LEU A 205 16.93 -19.21 -1.05
C LEU A 205 17.11 -20.73 -1.22
N HIS A 206 17.12 -21.47 -0.12
CA HIS A 206 17.48 -22.89 -0.13
C HIS A 206 16.27 -23.81 -0.11
N LYS A 207 15.14 -23.38 0.50
CA LYS A 207 13.95 -24.22 0.72
C LYS A 207 12.62 -23.45 0.54
N PHE A 208 12.49 -22.72 -0.56
CA PHE A 208 11.29 -21.92 -0.84
C PHE A 208 10.00 -22.76 -0.93
N GLU A 209 10.00 -23.91 -1.61
CA GLU A 209 8.79 -24.76 -1.78
C GLU A 209 8.17 -25.15 -0.43
N ILE A 210 8.98 -25.70 0.48
CA ILE A 210 8.54 -26.14 1.82
C ILE A 210 8.00 -24.96 2.63
N LEU A 211 8.63 -23.78 2.48
CA LEU A 211 8.23 -22.58 3.17
C LEU A 211 6.90 -22.02 2.65
N THR A 212 6.68 -22.06 1.32
CA THR A 212 5.39 -21.63 0.73
C THR A 212 4.23 -22.53 1.14
N GLU A 213 4.44 -23.85 1.25
CA GLU A 213 3.42 -24.77 1.77
C GLU A 213 3.05 -24.44 3.22
N TYR A 214 4.04 -24.08 4.04
CA TYR A 214 3.80 -23.67 5.42
C TYR A 214 3.10 -22.31 5.52
N TRP A 215 3.50 -21.31 4.73
CA TRP A 215 2.80 -20.03 4.69
C TRP A 215 1.35 -20.19 4.23
N LYS A 216 1.07 -21.06 3.25
CA LYS A 216 -0.30 -21.43 2.88
C LYS A 216 -1.06 -22.04 4.06
N SER A 217 -0.41 -22.84 4.91
CA SER A 217 -1.04 -23.42 6.11
C SER A 217 -1.38 -22.40 7.21
N LEU A 218 -0.70 -21.24 7.26
CA LEU A 218 -0.94 -20.17 8.24
C LEU A 218 -2.15 -19.28 7.91
N ASN A 219 -2.58 -19.29 6.64
CA ASN A 219 -3.72 -18.57 6.06
C ASN A 219 -3.94 -17.15 6.62
N ASP A 220 -4.78 -16.98 7.65
CA ASP A 220 -5.21 -15.67 8.18
C ASP A 220 -4.19 -15.00 9.13
N THR A 221 -3.22 -15.76 9.65
CA THR A 221 -2.19 -15.22 10.58
C THR A 221 -0.94 -14.71 9.88
N LEU A 222 -0.90 -14.83 8.55
CA LEU A 222 0.26 -14.48 7.75
C LEU A 222 0.35 -12.96 7.58
N ASP A 223 1.43 -12.37 8.07
CA ASP A 223 1.77 -10.97 7.80
C ASP A 223 2.55 -10.91 6.48
N VAL A 224 1.81 -10.59 5.41
CA VAL A 224 2.35 -10.52 4.05
C VAL A 224 3.45 -9.47 3.96
N ASP A 225 3.35 -8.36 4.69
CA ASP A 225 4.28 -7.22 4.57
C ASP A 225 5.68 -7.57 5.06
N ARG A 226 5.79 -8.41 6.09
CA ARG A 226 7.07 -8.89 6.62
C ARG A 226 7.79 -9.86 5.70
N ILE A 227 7.06 -10.56 4.84
CA ILE A 227 7.62 -11.55 3.91
C ILE A 227 7.98 -10.90 2.55
N LEU A 228 7.50 -9.68 2.26
CA LEU A 228 7.77 -9.00 0.99
C LEU A 228 9.27 -8.88 0.69
N GLY A 229 10.10 -8.58 1.69
CA GLY A 229 11.56 -8.49 1.52
C GLY A 229 12.15 -9.78 0.96
N ALA A 230 11.76 -10.93 1.53
CA ALA A 230 12.20 -12.23 1.05
C ALA A 230 11.65 -12.58 -0.35
N LEU A 231 10.40 -12.24 -0.66
CA LEU A 231 9.83 -12.46 -2.00
C LEU A 231 10.53 -11.61 -3.07
N CYS A 232 10.80 -10.34 -2.76
CA CYS A 232 11.58 -9.44 -3.61
C CYS A 232 12.98 -10.02 -3.86
N TYR A 233 13.63 -10.55 -2.82
CA TYR A 233 14.95 -11.15 -2.95
C TYR A 233 14.99 -12.37 -3.89
N ILE A 234 13.98 -13.25 -3.84
CA ILE A 234 13.84 -14.36 -4.81
C ILE A 234 13.63 -13.81 -6.22
N LEU A 235 12.77 -12.79 -6.35
CA LEU A 235 12.41 -12.20 -7.63
C LEU A 235 13.63 -11.55 -8.32
N GLU A 236 14.53 -10.95 -7.55
CA GLU A 236 15.81 -10.43 -8.04
C GLU A 236 16.75 -11.55 -8.50
N LYS A 237 16.78 -12.67 -7.77
CA LYS A 237 17.61 -13.82 -8.11
C LYS A 237 17.05 -14.68 -9.26
N ASN A 238 15.81 -14.46 -9.68
CA ASN A 238 15.10 -15.24 -10.72
C ASN A 238 15.04 -16.75 -10.45
N VAL A 239 15.02 -17.16 -9.17
CA VAL A 239 14.98 -18.58 -8.77
C VAL A 239 13.52 -19.00 -8.53
N GLN A 240 13.12 -20.19 -9.00
CA GLN A 240 11.80 -20.79 -8.74
C GLN A 240 10.59 -19.87 -9.04
N LEU A 241 10.67 -19.10 -10.13
CA LEU A 241 9.60 -18.17 -10.57
C LEU A 241 8.19 -18.80 -10.64
N PRO A 242 7.99 -20.06 -11.07
CA PRO A 242 6.66 -20.68 -11.10
C PRO A 242 6.06 -20.88 -9.70
N VAL A 243 6.87 -21.35 -8.73
CA VAL A 243 6.45 -21.53 -7.33
C VAL A 243 6.13 -20.18 -6.69
N LEU A 244 6.94 -19.16 -7.03
CA LEU A 244 6.72 -17.79 -6.56
C LEU A 244 5.41 -17.23 -7.13
N CYS A 245 5.14 -17.47 -8.42
CA CYS A 245 3.89 -17.08 -9.07
C CYS A 245 2.69 -17.70 -8.36
N GLU A 246 2.71 -19.01 -8.11
CA GLU A 246 1.61 -19.71 -7.45
C GLU A 246 1.36 -19.17 -6.03
N PHE A 247 2.41 -18.88 -5.28
CA PHE A 247 2.28 -18.33 -3.94
C PHE A 247 1.78 -16.87 -3.95
N VAL A 248 2.31 -16.02 -4.83
CA VAL A 248 1.84 -14.63 -4.96
C VAL A 248 0.38 -14.60 -5.44
N GLU A 249 -0.01 -15.48 -6.36
CA GLU A 249 -1.41 -15.66 -6.77
C GLU A 249 -2.31 -16.07 -5.61
N TYR A 250 -1.84 -16.98 -4.74
CA TYR A 250 -2.54 -17.36 -3.52
C TYR A 250 -2.76 -16.13 -2.62
N CYS A 251 -1.74 -15.31 -2.41
CA CYS A 251 -1.83 -14.09 -1.60
C CYS A 251 -2.80 -13.04 -2.18
N VAL A 252 -2.86 -12.90 -3.51
CA VAL A 252 -3.77 -11.95 -4.16
C VAL A 252 -5.20 -12.47 -4.21
N LYS A 253 -5.41 -13.73 -4.61
CA LYS A 253 -6.75 -14.30 -4.88
C LYS A 253 -7.45 -14.81 -3.62
N ILE A 254 -6.72 -15.50 -2.74
CA ILE A 254 -7.31 -16.20 -1.58
C ILE A 254 -7.22 -15.32 -0.32
N LEU A 255 -6.04 -14.75 -0.05
CA LEU A 255 -5.87 -13.82 1.09
C LEU A 255 -6.39 -12.41 0.80
N ALA A 256 -6.85 -12.15 -0.44
CA ALA A 256 -7.41 -10.86 -0.89
C ALA A 256 -6.53 -9.64 -0.54
N SER A 257 -5.21 -9.83 -0.50
CA SER A 257 -4.28 -8.79 -0.06
C SER A 257 -4.37 -7.54 -0.96
N THR A 258 -4.46 -6.36 -0.34
CA THR A 258 -4.56 -5.07 -1.05
C THR A 258 -3.22 -4.38 -1.24
N ASN A 259 -2.11 -5.07 -0.95
CA ASN A 259 -0.79 -4.48 -1.00
C ASN A 259 -0.35 -4.21 -2.46
N VAL A 260 -0.06 -2.94 -2.76
CA VAL A 260 0.34 -2.49 -4.10
C VAL A 260 1.63 -3.16 -4.59
N THR A 261 2.60 -3.34 -3.69
CA THR A 261 3.89 -3.96 -4.01
C THR A 261 3.74 -5.40 -4.45
N LEU A 262 2.86 -6.17 -3.79
CA LEU A 262 2.61 -7.57 -4.12
C LEU A 262 1.91 -7.71 -5.48
N ASN A 263 0.95 -6.84 -5.76
CA ASN A 263 0.28 -6.80 -7.06
C ASN A 263 1.24 -6.36 -8.19
N ASN A 264 2.13 -5.39 -7.92
CA ASN A 264 3.18 -5.00 -8.85
C ASN A 264 4.18 -6.14 -9.10
N MET A 265 4.57 -6.88 -8.06
CA MET A 265 5.41 -8.08 -8.18
C MET A 265 4.75 -9.16 -9.03
N LEU A 266 3.45 -9.41 -8.84
CA LEU A 266 2.70 -10.37 -9.63
C LEU A 266 2.72 -10.00 -11.12
N ILE A 267 2.50 -8.72 -11.46
CA ILE A 267 2.59 -8.22 -12.83
C ILE A 267 4.00 -8.45 -13.40
N LEU A 268 5.05 -8.15 -12.63
CA LEU A 268 6.44 -8.38 -13.05
C LEU A 268 6.72 -9.88 -13.28
N ILE A 269 6.25 -10.77 -12.41
CA ILE A 269 6.39 -12.22 -12.55
C ILE A 269 5.67 -12.71 -13.82
N TYR A 270 4.43 -12.27 -14.05
CA TYR A 270 3.68 -12.61 -15.26
C TYR A 270 4.37 -12.13 -16.54
N CYS A 271 4.95 -10.92 -16.53
CA CYS A 271 5.74 -10.39 -17.64
C CYS A 271 6.99 -11.25 -17.91
N LYS A 272 7.69 -11.70 -16.87
CA LYS A 272 8.87 -12.59 -16.97
C LYS A 272 8.50 -13.98 -17.50
N ILE A 273 7.40 -14.56 -17.04
CA ILE A 273 6.93 -15.90 -17.44
C ILE A 273 6.29 -15.87 -18.84
N GLY A 274 5.72 -14.73 -19.26
CA GLY A 274 4.97 -14.60 -20.51
C GLY A 274 3.58 -15.27 -20.44
N SER A 275 3.00 -15.29 -19.24
CA SER A 275 1.72 -15.95 -18.94
C SER A 275 0.53 -15.21 -19.57
N LYS A 276 -0.47 -15.94 -20.09
CA LYS A 276 -1.72 -15.36 -20.65
C LYS A 276 -2.62 -14.76 -19.56
N GLU A 277 -2.38 -15.19 -18.32
CA GLU A 277 -3.06 -14.82 -17.09
C GLU A 277 -2.89 -13.32 -16.76
N LEU A 278 -1.83 -12.67 -17.26
CA LEU A 278 -1.61 -11.22 -17.12
C LEU A 278 -2.82 -10.40 -17.59
N MET A 279 -3.33 -10.72 -18.79
CA MET A 279 -4.46 -9.98 -19.37
C MET A 279 -5.76 -10.24 -18.63
N VAL A 280 -5.93 -11.43 -18.06
CA VAL A 280 -7.10 -11.75 -17.22
C VAL A 280 -7.05 -10.91 -15.95
N TYR A 281 -5.89 -10.87 -15.30
CA TYR A 281 -5.68 -10.08 -14.09
C TYR A 281 -5.92 -8.57 -14.32
N LEU A 282 -5.34 -7.99 -15.38
CA LEU A 282 -5.52 -6.58 -15.72
C LEU A 282 -6.99 -6.21 -15.99
N LYS A 283 -7.74 -7.08 -16.70
CA LYS A 283 -9.17 -6.87 -16.97
C LYS A 283 -10.05 -6.98 -15.72
N CYS A 284 -9.72 -7.90 -14.82
CA CYS A 284 -10.46 -8.05 -13.56
C CYS A 284 -10.35 -6.80 -12.69
N GLU A 285 -9.20 -6.13 -12.71
CA GLU A 285 -8.95 -4.91 -11.93
C GLU A 285 -9.59 -3.65 -12.52
N GLU A 286 -10.04 -3.64 -13.79
CA GLU A 286 -10.77 -2.50 -14.39
C GLU A 286 -12.11 -2.22 -13.69
N ASN A 287 -12.73 -3.25 -13.11
CA ASN A 287 -14.03 -3.14 -12.44
C ASN A 287 -13.92 -2.58 -11.01
N ASN A 288 -12.70 -2.44 -10.47
CA ASN A 288 -12.49 -1.93 -9.13
C ASN A 288 -12.42 -0.39 -9.16
N SER A 289 -13.00 0.27 -8.16
CA SER A 289 -12.99 1.74 -8.03
C SER A 289 -11.59 2.34 -7.82
N LYS A 290 -10.63 1.51 -7.38
CA LYS A 290 -9.23 1.86 -7.20
C LYS A 290 -8.37 0.67 -7.62
N PHE A 291 -7.40 0.89 -8.50
CA PHE A 291 -6.44 -0.13 -8.91
C PHE A 291 -5.64 -0.61 -7.69
N ARG A 292 -5.51 -1.93 -7.53
CA ARG A 292 -4.66 -2.54 -6.49
C ARG A 292 -3.16 -2.54 -6.84
N TYR A 293 -2.80 -2.08 -8.04
CA TYR A 293 -1.44 -1.95 -8.53
C TYR A 293 -1.19 -0.51 -8.99
N ASP A 294 0.07 -0.12 -9.14
CA ASP A 294 0.41 1.17 -9.75
C ASP A 294 0.52 1.03 -11.29
N PRO A 295 -0.35 1.71 -12.07
CA PRO A 295 -0.35 1.58 -13.52
C PRO A 295 0.94 2.02 -14.20
N HIS A 296 1.70 2.97 -13.61
CA HIS A 296 2.94 3.46 -14.20
C HIS A 296 4.07 2.44 -14.09
N THR A 297 4.28 1.85 -12.90
CA THR A 297 5.24 0.75 -12.71
C THR A 297 4.86 -0.47 -13.53
N ALA A 298 3.57 -0.84 -13.59
CA ALA A 298 3.10 -1.92 -14.45
C ALA A 298 3.43 -1.68 -15.93
N LEU A 299 3.25 -0.45 -16.43
CA LEU A 299 3.59 -0.08 -17.80
C LEU A 299 5.10 -0.19 -18.06
N GLN A 300 5.92 0.24 -17.11
CA GLN A 300 7.38 0.13 -17.22
C GLN A 300 7.83 -1.33 -17.35
N TYR A 301 7.29 -2.22 -16.50
CA TYR A 301 7.59 -3.66 -16.60
C TYR A 301 7.11 -4.25 -17.93
N CYS A 302 5.89 -3.94 -18.37
CA CYS A 302 5.39 -4.45 -19.65
C CYS A 302 6.25 -3.97 -20.85
N LYS A 303 6.75 -2.72 -20.81
CA LYS A 303 7.67 -2.16 -21.81
C LYS A 303 9.02 -2.90 -21.83
N GLU A 304 9.57 -3.23 -20.67
CA GLU A 304 10.84 -3.97 -20.55
C GLU A 304 10.75 -5.37 -21.18
N TYR A 305 9.66 -6.10 -20.94
CA TYR A 305 9.44 -7.46 -21.44
C TYR A 305 8.69 -7.52 -22.78
N LYS A 306 8.48 -6.37 -23.46
CA LYS A 306 7.82 -6.26 -24.78
C LYS A 306 6.45 -6.94 -24.87
N GLN A 307 5.62 -6.78 -23.84
CA GLN A 307 4.26 -7.34 -23.80
C GLN A 307 3.25 -6.36 -24.42
N ASP A 308 3.24 -6.26 -25.75
CA ASP A 308 2.51 -5.21 -26.50
C ASP A 308 1.00 -5.15 -26.16
N VAL A 309 0.33 -6.30 -26.00
CA VAL A 309 -1.11 -6.36 -25.69
C VAL A 309 -1.42 -5.77 -24.30
N ALA A 310 -0.58 -6.05 -23.31
CA ALA A 310 -0.71 -5.50 -21.96
C ALA A 310 -0.35 -4.00 -21.93
N ILE A 311 0.67 -3.59 -22.69
CA ILE A 311 1.05 -2.18 -22.85
C ILE A 311 -0.14 -1.37 -23.40
N MET A 312 -0.77 -1.83 -24.48
CA MET A 312 -1.93 -1.15 -25.08
C MET A 312 -3.09 -0.98 -24.08
N HIS A 313 -3.38 -2.03 -23.30
CA HIS A 313 -4.41 -2.00 -22.28
C HIS A 313 -4.10 -0.98 -21.17
N LEU A 314 -2.89 -1.02 -20.61
CA LEU A 314 -2.45 -0.10 -19.56
C LEU A 314 -2.42 1.36 -20.04
N LEU A 315 -1.98 1.61 -21.27
CA LEU A 315 -1.99 2.95 -21.87
C LEU A 315 -3.41 3.48 -22.06
N SER A 316 -4.37 2.61 -22.38
CA SER A 316 -5.78 3.00 -22.47
C SER A 316 -6.38 3.37 -21.12
N LEU A 317 -6.00 2.67 -20.05
CA LEU A 317 -6.40 3.02 -18.67
C LEU A 317 -5.80 4.36 -18.21
N LEU A 318 -4.58 4.67 -18.65
CA LEU A 318 -3.91 5.93 -18.37
C LEU A 318 -4.39 7.11 -19.26
N ASN A 319 -5.33 6.87 -20.18
CA ASN A 319 -5.77 7.84 -21.20
C ASN A 319 -4.65 8.36 -22.12
N ILE A 320 -3.54 7.63 -22.26
CA ILE A 320 -2.42 7.97 -23.14
C ILE A 320 -2.60 7.25 -24.49
N TYR A 321 -3.61 7.69 -25.25
CA TYR A 321 -3.99 7.04 -26.51
C TYR A 321 -2.96 7.22 -27.64
N GLU A 322 -2.11 8.26 -27.60
CA GLU A 322 -1.09 8.50 -28.63
C GLU A 322 -0.03 7.38 -28.68
N GLU A 323 0.49 6.98 -27.52
CA GLU A 323 1.41 5.85 -27.41
C GLU A 323 0.69 4.51 -27.62
N ALA A 324 -0.57 4.39 -27.17
CA ALA A 324 -1.34 3.16 -27.33
C ALA A 324 -1.53 2.80 -28.81
N VAL A 325 -1.87 3.81 -29.63
CA VAL A 325 -2.02 3.65 -31.08
C VAL A 325 -0.67 3.33 -31.74
N ASP A 326 0.44 3.90 -31.28
CA ASP A 326 1.77 3.57 -31.80
C ASP A 326 2.14 2.10 -31.61
N VAL A 327 1.88 1.55 -30.42
CA VAL A 327 2.12 0.14 -30.11
C VAL A 327 1.11 -0.75 -30.85
N ALA A 328 -0.15 -0.33 -30.95
CA ALA A 328 -1.18 -1.06 -31.68
C ALA A 328 -0.86 -1.18 -33.17
N LEU A 329 -0.35 -0.11 -33.80
CA LEU A 329 0.01 -0.13 -35.20
C LEU A 329 1.11 -1.15 -35.54
N LYS A 330 1.99 -1.51 -34.58
CA LYS A 330 2.98 -2.58 -34.75
C LYS A 330 2.36 -3.98 -34.73
N THR A 331 1.25 -4.16 -34.04
CA THR A 331 0.60 -5.47 -33.80
C THR A 331 -0.62 -5.69 -34.70
N ASP A 332 -1.64 -4.83 -34.59
CA ASP A 332 -2.88 -4.90 -35.37
C ASP A 332 -3.52 -3.52 -35.60
N ILE A 333 -3.87 -3.26 -36.86
CA ILE A 333 -4.50 -2.01 -37.31
C ILE A 333 -5.95 -1.93 -36.78
N GLU A 334 -6.65 -3.05 -36.62
CA GLU A 334 -8.02 -3.03 -36.10
C GLU A 334 -8.05 -2.58 -34.63
N LEU A 335 -7.12 -3.06 -33.81
CA LEU A 335 -6.96 -2.60 -32.43
C LEU A 335 -6.66 -1.10 -32.38
N ALA A 336 -5.76 -0.61 -33.25
CA ALA A 336 -5.44 0.82 -33.33
C ALA A 336 -6.69 1.69 -33.60
N LYS A 337 -7.60 1.24 -34.47
CA LYS A 337 -8.88 1.93 -34.74
C LYS A 337 -9.75 1.97 -33.49
N THR A 338 -9.87 0.87 -32.75
CA THR A 338 -10.69 0.83 -31.53
C THR A 338 -10.17 1.83 -30.49
N TYR A 339 -8.85 1.91 -30.26
CA TYR A 339 -8.27 2.88 -29.33
C TYR A 339 -8.40 4.33 -29.83
N ALA A 340 -8.30 4.57 -31.14
CA ALA A 340 -8.55 5.89 -31.71
C ALA A 340 -10.00 6.35 -31.56
N THR A 341 -10.99 5.44 -31.60
CA THR A 341 -12.39 5.79 -31.33
C THR A 341 -12.67 6.08 -29.85
N LYS A 342 -11.96 5.42 -28.94
CA LYS A 342 -12.10 5.58 -27.48
C LYS A 342 -11.50 6.87 -26.95
N ALA A 343 -10.56 7.48 -27.67
CA ALA A 343 -9.88 8.70 -27.22
C ALA A 343 -10.85 9.88 -27.04
N GLU A 344 -10.72 10.60 -25.93
CA GLU A 344 -11.52 11.79 -25.65
C GLU A 344 -10.98 13.01 -26.41
N GLY A 345 -11.89 13.83 -26.94
CA GLY A 345 -11.56 15.06 -27.67
C GLY A 345 -11.49 14.89 -29.19
N TYR A 346 -12.07 15.85 -29.91
CA TYR A 346 -12.12 15.83 -31.39
C TYR A 346 -10.74 15.97 -32.03
N ALA A 347 -9.91 16.90 -31.53
CA ALA A 347 -8.57 17.16 -32.06
C ALA A 347 -7.64 15.95 -31.93
N LEU A 348 -7.66 15.29 -30.76
CA LEU A 348 -6.85 14.10 -30.50
C LEU A 348 -7.28 12.92 -31.39
N ARG A 349 -8.59 12.63 -31.46
CA ARG A 349 -9.12 11.61 -32.38
C ARG A 349 -8.72 11.88 -33.83
N LYS A 350 -8.86 13.12 -34.31
CA LYS A 350 -8.45 13.50 -35.66
C LYS A 350 -6.97 13.24 -35.90
N LYS A 351 -6.10 13.62 -34.95
CA LYS A 351 -4.65 13.35 -35.01
C LYS A 351 -4.34 11.85 -35.05
N LEU A 352 -4.99 11.03 -34.22
CA LEU A 352 -4.80 9.58 -34.17
C LEU A 352 -5.26 8.88 -35.45
N TRP A 353 -6.42 9.26 -35.99
CA TRP A 353 -6.93 8.70 -37.24
C TRP A 353 -6.05 9.07 -38.44
N ILE A 354 -5.58 10.32 -38.52
CA ILE A 354 -4.58 10.73 -39.52
C ILE A 354 -3.32 9.87 -39.37
N LYS A 355 -2.84 9.64 -38.15
CA LYS A 355 -1.66 8.82 -37.87
C LYS A 355 -1.83 7.35 -38.31
N ILE A 356 -3.00 6.76 -38.09
CA ILE A 356 -3.35 5.42 -38.61
C ILE A 356 -3.34 5.42 -40.14
N ILE A 357 -3.93 6.43 -40.78
CA ILE A 357 -3.96 6.56 -42.25
C ILE A 357 -2.54 6.71 -42.81
N LEU A 358 -1.70 7.54 -42.19
CA LEU A 358 -0.29 7.72 -42.56
C LEU A 358 0.51 6.42 -42.39
N TYR A 359 0.24 5.64 -41.35
CA TYR A 359 0.85 4.31 -41.15
C TYR A 359 0.47 3.36 -42.31
N VAL A 360 -0.82 3.30 -42.65
CA VAL A 360 -1.31 2.48 -43.76
C VAL A 360 -0.65 2.92 -45.07
N LEU A 361 -0.59 4.21 -45.36
CA LEU A 361 0.08 4.76 -46.55
C LEU A 361 1.57 4.39 -46.60
N GLY A 362 2.30 4.55 -45.50
CA GLY A 362 3.73 4.23 -45.41
C GLY A 362 4.05 2.76 -45.68
N LYS A 363 3.15 1.84 -45.33
CA LYS A 363 3.30 0.40 -45.61
C LYS A 363 3.23 0.05 -47.10
N TYR A 364 2.48 0.83 -47.90
CA TYR A 364 2.28 0.55 -49.33
C TYR A 364 3.08 1.47 -50.26
N PHE A 365 3.43 2.68 -49.84
CA PHE A 365 4.10 3.67 -50.69
C PHE A 365 5.55 3.93 -50.27
N HIS A 366 6.48 3.14 -50.79
CA HIS A 366 7.91 3.29 -50.54
C HIS A 366 8.51 4.61 -51.12
N SER A 367 7.81 5.22 -52.10
CA SER A 367 8.16 6.47 -52.79
C SER A 367 8.07 7.72 -51.90
N LEU A 368 7.37 7.64 -50.77
CA LEU A 368 7.26 8.74 -49.78
C LEU A 368 8.48 8.86 -48.85
N ARG A 369 9.60 8.19 -49.17
CA ARG A 369 10.89 8.29 -48.45
C ARG A 369 11.42 9.71 -48.28
N HIS A 370 10.97 10.67 -49.09
CA HIS A 370 11.34 12.07 -48.99
C HIS A 370 10.58 12.83 -47.88
N LEU A 371 9.39 12.34 -47.49
CA LEU A 371 8.62 12.85 -46.36
C LEU A 371 9.00 12.16 -45.03
N ARG A 372 10.08 11.36 -45.02
CA ARG A 372 10.50 10.52 -43.87
C ARG A 372 10.66 11.32 -42.58
N GLU A 373 11.11 12.57 -42.66
CA GLU A 373 11.23 13.47 -41.50
C GLU A 373 9.86 13.97 -41.01
N ASP A 374 8.93 14.24 -41.91
CA ASP A 374 7.59 14.71 -41.55
C ASP A 374 6.71 13.56 -41.05
N PHE A 375 6.82 12.36 -41.63
CA PHE A 375 6.20 11.15 -41.09
C PHE A 375 6.76 10.80 -39.71
N ALA A 376 8.08 10.88 -39.49
CA ALA A 376 8.71 10.59 -38.20
C ALA A 376 8.24 11.53 -37.07
N LYS A 377 7.88 12.78 -37.38
CA LYS A 377 7.32 13.72 -36.37
C LYS A 377 5.97 13.28 -35.80
N PHE A 378 5.22 12.44 -36.50
CA PHE A 378 3.91 11.98 -36.03
C PHE A 378 3.97 10.75 -35.12
N PHE A 379 5.06 9.96 -35.14
CA PHE A 379 5.20 8.72 -34.37
C PHE A 379 6.21 8.88 -33.24
N LEU A 380 5.81 8.58 -31.99
CA LEU A 380 6.65 8.80 -30.81
C LEU A 380 7.60 7.62 -30.55
N SER A 381 7.19 6.40 -30.90
CA SER A 381 7.89 5.16 -30.50
C SER A 381 8.10 4.12 -31.62
N VAL A 382 7.73 4.45 -32.85
CA VAL A 382 7.86 3.52 -34.00
C VAL A 382 9.09 3.89 -34.81
N THR A 383 10.04 2.96 -34.96
CA THR A 383 11.27 3.18 -35.73
C THR A 383 10.96 3.11 -37.23
N PRO A 384 11.62 3.93 -38.07
CA PRO A 384 11.37 3.97 -39.52
C PRO A 384 11.67 2.67 -40.28
N GLU A 385 12.21 1.63 -39.65
CA GLU A 385 12.54 0.34 -40.27
C GLU A 385 11.38 -0.66 -40.23
N ASP A 386 10.49 -0.58 -39.22
CA ASP A 386 9.37 -1.54 -39.02
C ASP A 386 8.22 -1.38 -40.04
N TYR A 387 8.20 -0.29 -40.80
CA TYR A 387 7.13 0.06 -41.75
C TYR A 387 7.34 -0.50 -43.16
N TYR A 388 8.59 -0.65 -43.58
CA TYR A 388 8.93 -0.90 -44.98
C TYR A 388 9.15 -2.39 -45.21
N THR A 389 8.07 -3.13 -45.48
CA THR A 389 8.19 -4.46 -46.08
C THR A 389 8.50 -4.33 -47.56
N THR A 390 9.44 -5.14 -48.06
CA THR A 390 9.82 -5.20 -49.48
C THR A 390 8.72 -5.86 -50.34
N LEU A 391 7.93 -5.08 -51.08
CA LEU A 391 7.04 -5.55 -52.17
C LEU A 391 7.18 -4.56 -53.35
N LYS A 392 7.55 -4.92 -54.59
CA LYS A 392 7.06 -5.89 -55.61
C LYS A 392 5.66 -5.57 -56.18
N SER A 393 5.58 -4.50 -57.00
CA SER A 393 4.64 -4.24 -58.14
C SER A 393 3.48 -3.22 -57.99
N GLU A 394 3.08 -2.63 -59.12
CA GLU A 394 2.03 -1.59 -59.32
C GLU A 394 0.60 -2.01 -58.92
N LYS A 395 0.31 -3.30 -58.65
CA LYS A 395 -1.04 -3.75 -58.23
C LYS A 395 -1.35 -3.50 -56.75
N ASP A 396 -0.35 -3.13 -55.97
CA ASP A 396 -0.50 -2.88 -54.53
C ASP A 396 -0.90 -1.43 -54.21
N SER A 397 -0.71 -0.47 -55.14
CA SER A 397 -1.13 0.93 -54.96
C SER A 397 -2.65 1.09 -54.94
N ASP A 398 -3.39 0.44 -55.84
CA ASP A 398 -4.86 0.51 -55.87
C ASP A 398 -5.50 -0.15 -54.63
N LYS A 399 -4.87 -1.23 -54.12
CA LYS A 399 -5.27 -1.86 -52.86
C LYS A 399 -4.99 -0.98 -51.65
N ALA A 400 -3.90 -0.21 -51.67
CA ALA A 400 -3.57 0.75 -50.62
C ALA A 400 -4.60 1.87 -50.55
N VAL A 401 -4.94 2.45 -51.70
CA VAL A 401 -5.98 3.50 -51.81
C VAL A 401 -7.32 2.97 -51.32
N SER A 402 -7.71 1.76 -51.73
CA SER A 402 -8.95 1.13 -51.28
C SER A 402 -8.99 0.95 -49.76
N LYS A 403 -7.87 0.53 -49.14
CA LYS A 403 -7.77 0.40 -47.67
C LYS A 403 -7.77 1.75 -46.96
N VAL A 404 -7.14 2.78 -47.52
CA VAL A 404 -7.17 4.14 -46.96
C VAL A 404 -8.58 4.72 -47.02
N ILE A 405 -9.30 4.52 -48.12
CA ILE A 405 -10.71 4.92 -48.26
C ILE A 405 -11.59 4.17 -47.25
N MET A 406 -11.33 2.87 -47.02
CA MET A 406 -12.04 2.10 -45.99
C MET A 406 -11.82 2.67 -44.59
N VAL A 407 -10.56 2.97 -44.23
CA VAL A 407 -10.22 3.59 -42.93
C VAL A 407 -10.81 5.00 -42.79
N LEU A 408 -10.85 5.79 -43.89
CA LEU A 408 -11.50 7.10 -43.92
C LEU A 408 -13.00 7.00 -43.66
N ASN A 409 -13.69 6.05 -44.30
CA ASN A 409 -15.12 5.83 -44.08
C ASN A 409 -15.42 5.37 -42.65
N GLU A 410 -14.58 4.53 -42.07
CA GLU A 410 -14.70 4.07 -40.68
C GLU A 410 -14.44 5.17 -39.65
N SER A 411 -13.74 6.26 -40.02
CA SER A 411 -13.51 7.40 -39.14
C SER A 411 -14.76 8.26 -38.89
N SER A 412 -15.92 7.91 -39.47
CA SER A 412 -17.22 8.58 -39.26
C SER A 412 -17.22 10.10 -39.53
N GLY A 413 -16.37 10.56 -40.45
CA GLY A 413 -16.27 11.98 -40.82
C GLY A 413 -15.36 12.83 -39.92
N ILE A 414 -14.64 12.23 -38.96
CA ILE A 414 -13.66 12.94 -38.10
C ILE A 414 -12.46 13.42 -38.93
N VAL A 415 -12.00 12.59 -39.87
CA VAL A 415 -10.95 12.94 -40.83
C VAL A 415 -11.60 13.14 -42.18
N GLN A 416 -11.33 14.28 -42.79
CA GLN A 416 -11.84 14.60 -44.11
C GLN A 416 -10.76 14.35 -45.15
N ILE A 417 -11.16 14.08 -46.39
CA ILE A 417 -10.22 13.81 -47.48
C ILE A 417 -9.22 14.95 -47.65
N ASN A 418 -9.65 16.21 -47.46
CA ASN A 418 -8.78 17.40 -47.48
C ASN A 418 -7.58 17.29 -46.54
N ASP A 419 -7.72 16.62 -45.40
CA ASP A 419 -6.63 16.44 -44.43
C ASP A 419 -5.58 15.44 -44.93
N VAL A 420 -5.96 14.53 -45.84
CA VAL A 420 -5.14 13.42 -46.33
C VAL A 420 -4.61 13.65 -47.75
N ILE A 421 -5.25 14.52 -48.56
CA ILE A 421 -4.86 14.81 -49.95
C ILE A 421 -3.37 15.18 -50.06
N GLN A 422 -2.87 16.02 -49.15
CA GLN A 422 -1.47 16.47 -49.17
C GLN A 422 -0.45 15.35 -48.95
N TYR A 423 -0.88 14.20 -48.44
CA TYR A 423 -0.03 13.04 -48.16
C TYR A 423 -0.18 11.92 -49.20
N LEU A 424 -1.05 12.09 -50.20
CA LEU A 424 -1.24 11.12 -51.27
C LEU A 424 -0.21 11.34 -52.39
N PRO A 425 0.33 10.28 -53.01
CA PRO A 425 1.30 10.43 -54.10
C PRO A 425 0.68 11.05 -55.36
N ASP A 426 1.46 11.87 -56.08
CA ASP A 426 1.01 12.59 -57.30
C ASP A 426 0.53 11.68 -58.45
N PHE A 427 0.91 10.39 -58.45
CA PHE A 427 0.50 9.41 -59.45
C PHE A 427 -0.84 8.75 -59.16
N LEU A 428 -1.52 9.11 -58.06
CA LEU A 428 -2.88 8.64 -57.80
C LEU A 428 -3.83 9.24 -58.82
N THR A 429 -4.47 8.39 -59.63
CA THR A 429 -5.52 8.86 -60.53
C THR A 429 -6.70 9.37 -59.71
N ILE A 430 -7.04 10.65 -59.88
CA ILE A 430 -8.16 11.35 -59.23
C ILE A 430 -9.48 10.60 -59.41
N ASP A 431 -9.60 9.77 -60.47
CA ASP A 431 -10.75 8.90 -60.72
C ASP A 431 -11.07 7.95 -59.55
N ASN A 432 -10.06 7.46 -58.84
CA ASN A 432 -10.26 6.58 -57.68
C ASN A 432 -10.77 7.31 -56.43
N LEU A 433 -10.61 8.64 -56.36
CA LEU A 433 -11.03 9.49 -55.24
C LEU A 433 -12.33 10.25 -55.51
N LYS A 434 -12.79 10.30 -56.77
CA LYS A 434 -13.90 11.13 -57.23
C LYS A 434 -15.17 10.95 -56.41
N ASN A 435 -15.59 9.71 -56.17
CA ASN A 435 -16.83 9.43 -55.43
C ASN A 435 -16.73 9.90 -53.97
N SER A 436 -15.58 9.71 -53.34
CA SER A 436 -15.34 10.09 -51.94
C SER A 436 -15.30 11.64 -51.78
N ILE A 437 -14.74 12.34 -52.77
CA ILE A 437 -14.76 13.81 -52.81
C ILE A 437 -16.18 14.34 -53.01
N ILE A 438 -16.97 13.70 -53.88
CA ILE A 438 -18.38 14.06 -54.11
C ILE A 438 -19.19 13.92 -52.81
N ASP A 439 -19.03 12.80 -52.11
CA ASP A 439 -19.74 12.55 -50.84
C ASP A 439 -19.34 13.59 -49.76
N SER A 440 -18.05 13.91 -49.68
CA SER A 440 -17.55 14.94 -48.74
C SER A 440 -18.11 16.33 -49.06
N LEU A 441 -18.17 16.70 -50.35
CA LEU A 441 -18.73 17.98 -50.79
C LEU A 441 -20.24 18.06 -50.51
N GLN A 442 -20.97 16.96 -50.69
CA GLN A 442 -22.40 16.89 -50.35
C GLN A 442 -22.63 17.06 -48.84
N GLN A 443 -21.79 16.48 -47.99
CA GLN A 443 -21.85 16.68 -46.54
C GLN A 443 -21.61 18.14 -46.16
N TYR A 444 -20.59 18.80 -46.71
CA TYR A 444 -20.34 20.22 -46.44
C TYR A 444 -21.51 21.11 -46.86
N ASN A 445 -22.08 20.88 -48.04
CA ASN A 445 -23.26 21.65 -48.50
C ASN A 445 -24.44 21.48 -47.54
N SER A 446 -24.68 20.26 -47.06
CA SER A 446 -25.75 19.99 -46.09
C SER A 446 -25.51 20.69 -44.75
N SER A 447 -24.27 20.70 -44.25
CA SER A 447 -23.92 21.43 -43.03
C SER A 447 -24.06 22.94 -43.18
N ILE A 448 -23.68 23.49 -44.33
CA ILE A 448 -23.86 24.92 -44.64
C ILE A 448 -25.35 25.29 -44.62
N GLU A 449 -26.22 24.45 -45.18
CA GLU A 449 -27.67 24.67 -45.15
C GLU A 449 -28.23 24.68 -43.72
N LEU A 450 -27.80 23.76 -42.86
CA LEU A 450 -28.20 23.72 -41.44
C LEU A 450 -27.79 25.00 -40.71
N ILE A 451 -26.53 25.42 -40.85
CA ILE A 451 -26.02 26.63 -40.19
C ILE A 451 -26.77 27.88 -40.69
N ASN A 452 -27.05 27.97 -42.00
CA ASN A 452 -27.82 29.08 -42.54
C ASN A 452 -29.26 29.13 -41.99
N LYS A 453 -29.86 27.95 -41.76
CA LYS A 453 -31.18 27.85 -41.12
C LYS A 453 -31.12 28.37 -39.68
N ASP A 454 -30.11 27.99 -38.91
CA ASP A 454 -29.94 28.47 -37.54
C ASP A 454 -29.73 29.99 -37.49
N ILE A 455 -28.87 30.54 -38.35
CA ILE A 455 -28.65 31.99 -38.50
C ILE A 455 -29.97 32.71 -38.79
N SER A 456 -30.80 32.18 -39.69
CA SER A 456 -32.09 32.80 -40.03
C SER A 456 -33.04 32.85 -38.82
N SER A 457 -33.07 31.79 -38.00
CA SER A 457 -33.93 31.71 -36.81
C SER A 457 -33.49 32.67 -35.71
N LEU A 458 -32.18 32.80 -35.49
CA LEU A 458 -31.60 33.74 -34.54
C LEU A 458 -31.89 35.18 -34.94
N ASN A 459 -31.77 35.49 -36.24
CA ASN A 459 -32.10 36.82 -36.76
C ASN A 459 -33.58 37.18 -36.53
N ILE A 460 -34.50 36.24 -36.70
CA ILE A 460 -35.93 36.44 -36.40
C ILE A 460 -36.12 36.80 -34.92
N ASN A 461 -35.45 36.07 -34.02
CA ASN A 461 -35.55 36.32 -32.58
C ASN A 461 -34.93 37.68 -32.19
N CYS A 462 -33.77 38.01 -32.74
CA CYS A 462 -33.13 39.32 -32.54
C CYS A 462 -34.05 40.47 -32.97
N ASN A 463 -34.74 40.33 -34.11
CA ASN A 463 -35.70 41.33 -34.58
C ASN A 463 -36.95 41.44 -33.70
N LYS A 464 -37.43 40.34 -33.11
CA LYS A 464 -38.53 40.37 -32.12
C LYS A 464 -38.11 41.16 -30.88
N VAL A 465 -36.90 40.92 -30.36
CA VAL A 465 -36.36 41.62 -29.19
C VAL A 465 -36.21 43.12 -29.47
N LYS A 466 -35.64 43.50 -30.61
CA LYS A 466 -35.54 44.92 -31.01
C LYS A 466 -36.91 45.62 -31.04
N LYS A 467 -37.94 44.97 -31.60
CA LYS A 467 -39.31 45.49 -31.60
C LYS A 467 -39.92 45.62 -30.20
N MET A 468 -39.57 44.74 -29.26
CA MET A 468 -40.01 44.86 -27.86
C MET A 468 -39.35 46.05 -27.16
N ILE A 469 -38.07 46.31 -27.43
CA ILE A 469 -37.33 47.46 -26.88
C ILE A 469 -37.92 48.79 -27.39
N GLU A 470 -38.22 48.90 -28.69
CA GLU A 470 -38.85 50.11 -29.24
C GLU A 470 -40.25 50.37 -28.65
N LYS A 471 -41.00 49.30 -28.35
CA LYS A 471 -42.31 49.40 -27.70
C LYS A 471 -42.21 49.76 -26.21
N SER A 472 -41.17 49.30 -25.51
CA SER A 472 -40.99 49.61 -24.09
C SER A 472 -40.56 51.06 -23.87
N GLN A 473 -39.71 51.62 -24.75
CA GLN A 473 -39.27 53.03 -24.67
C GLN A 473 -40.41 54.06 -24.83
N LYS A 474 -41.54 53.68 -25.43
CA LYS A 474 -42.70 54.57 -25.67
C LYS A 474 -43.78 54.49 -24.59
N ARG A 475 -43.57 53.74 -23.50
CA ARG A 475 -44.55 53.61 -22.41
C ARG A 475 -44.42 54.79 -21.44
N SER A 476 -45.51 55.54 -21.23
CA SER A 476 -45.65 56.53 -20.16
C SER A 476 -46.67 56.05 -19.13
N TYR A 477 -46.49 56.43 -17.87
CA TYR A 477 -47.40 56.11 -16.77
C TYR A 477 -48.00 57.39 -16.19
N THR A 478 -49.32 57.42 -16.02
CA THR A 478 -50.03 58.48 -15.30
C THR A 478 -50.22 58.06 -13.84
N ILE A 479 -49.78 58.91 -12.91
CA ILE A 479 -49.90 58.66 -11.47
C ILE A 479 -50.95 59.61 -10.90
N SER A 480 -51.94 59.07 -10.22
CA SER A 480 -52.94 59.82 -9.44
C SER A 480 -52.39 60.17 -8.05
N PRO A 481 -52.76 61.34 -7.47
CA PRO A 481 -52.20 61.83 -6.21
C PRO A 481 -52.53 60.97 -4.97
N ASP A 482 -53.55 60.12 -5.04
CA ASP A 482 -53.99 59.26 -3.92
C ASP A 482 -53.19 57.96 -3.77
N LYS A 483 -52.14 57.74 -4.58
CA LYS A 483 -51.35 56.51 -4.52
C LYS A 483 -50.40 56.52 -3.32
N LYS A 484 -50.32 55.36 -2.66
CA LYS A 484 -49.52 55.12 -1.47
C LYS A 484 -48.31 54.23 -1.78
N CYS A 485 -47.27 54.34 -0.96
CA CYS A 485 -46.09 53.48 -1.03
C CYS A 485 -46.43 52.03 -0.61
N SER A 486 -46.03 51.04 -1.41
CA SER A 486 -46.33 49.62 -1.15
C SER A 486 -45.61 49.00 0.06
N SER A 487 -44.69 49.72 0.70
CA SER A 487 -43.95 49.25 1.88
C SER A 487 -44.42 49.92 3.19
N CYS A 488 -44.90 51.17 3.14
CA CYS A 488 -45.26 51.93 4.35
C CYS A 488 -46.68 52.51 4.34
N ASP A 489 -47.46 52.34 3.27
CA ASP A 489 -48.84 52.84 3.09
C ASP A 489 -49.07 54.36 3.32
N CYS A 490 -47.98 55.15 3.40
CA CYS A 490 -48.03 56.60 3.47
C CYS A 490 -48.20 57.24 2.07
N GLU A 491 -48.72 58.47 2.04
CA GLU A 491 -48.86 59.28 0.83
C GLU A 491 -47.51 59.71 0.26
N LEU A 492 -47.40 59.75 -1.07
CA LEU A 492 -46.15 60.02 -1.79
C LEU A 492 -45.68 61.49 -1.73
N LEU A 493 -46.54 62.39 -1.24
CA LEU A 493 -46.35 63.85 -1.38
C LEU A 493 -45.37 64.48 -0.37
N ASP A 494 -45.00 63.76 0.70
CA ASP A 494 -44.17 64.30 1.78
C ASP A 494 -42.66 63.98 1.68
N ILE A 495 -42.22 63.11 0.75
CA ILE A 495 -40.80 62.70 0.61
C ILE A 495 -40.33 62.81 -0.85
N ASN A 496 -39.19 63.47 -1.05
CA ASN A 496 -38.76 64.09 -2.31
C ASN A 496 -38.47 63.15 -3.51
N GLU A 497 -38.42 61.83 -3.37
CA GLU A 497 -38.08 60.93 -4.49
C GLU A 497 -38.81 59.56 -4.37
N PHE A 498 -39.39 59.06 -5.47
CA PHE A 498 -40.09 57.77 -5.52
C PHE A 498 -39.75 56.97 -6.78
N TYR A 499 -39.79 55.64 -6.68
CA TYR A 499 -39.60 54.73 -7.83
C TYR A 499 -40.92 54.08 -8.23
N LEU A 500 -41.21 54.11 -9.53
CA LEU A 500 -42.34 53.41 -10.14
C LEU A 500 -41.83 52.24 -11.00
N PHE A 501 -42.23 51.03 -10.65
CA PHE A 501 -41.89 49.84 -11.43
C PHE A 501 -42.95 49.54 -12.50
N SER A 502 -42.55 48.79 -13.53
CA SER A 502 -43.43 48.35 -14.62
C SER A 502 -44.60 47.46 -14.17
N CYS A 503 -44.47 46.82 -13.00
CA CYS A 503 -45.52 46.06 -12.31
C CYS A 503 -46.50 46.93 -11.51
N SER A 504 -46.40 48.27 -11.61
CA SER A 504 -47.24 49.29 -10.95
C SER A 504 -47.05 49.49 -9.44
N HIS A 505 -46.11 48.77 -8.80
CA HIS A 505 -45.68 49.06 -7.43
C HIS A 505 -44.88 50.36 -7.34
N ILE A 506 -45.13 51.12 -6.28
CA ILE A 506 -44.50 52.42 -6.01
C ILE A 506 -43.86 52.37 -4.64
N PHE A 507 -42.62 52.84 -4.54
CA PHE A 507 -41.90 52.90 -3.28
C PHE A 507 -41.21 54.25 -3.10
N HIS A 508 -41.11 54.72 -1.86
CA HIS A 508 -40.14 55.76 -1.50
C HIS A 508 -38.73 55.21 -1.66
N THR A 509 -37.76 56.09 -1.95
CA THR A 509 -36.35 55.73 -2.07
C THR A 509 -35.83 54.98 -0.83
N ASP A 510 -36.15 55.49 0.36
CA ASP A 510 -35.70 54.89 1.62
C ASP A 510 -36.45 53.57 1.92
N CYS A 511 -37.76 53.49 1.65
CA CYS A 511 -38.50 52.24 1.82
C CYS A 511 -38.00 51.13 0.89
N LEU A 512 -37.70 51.45 -0.37
CA LEU A 512 -37.16 50.48 -1.33
C LEU A 512 -35.78 49.98 -0.89
N TYR A 513 -34.94 50.88 -0.36
CA TYR A 513 -33.63 50.52 0.15
C TYR A 513 -33.72 49.58 1.35
N ASP A 514 -34.61 49.86 2.30
CA ASP A 514 -34.77 49.03 3.49
C ASP A 514 -35.29 47.64 3.15
N GLU A 515 -36.18 47.52 2.16
CA GLU A 515 -36.67 46.24 1.68
C GLU A 515 -35.58 45.44 0.93
N ILE A 516 -34.78 46.08 0.07
CA ILE A 516 -33.64 45.41 -0.59
C ILE A 516 -32.57 45.01 0.43
N LYS A 517 -32.32 45.82 1.47
CA LYS A 517 -31.37 45.47 2.53
C LYS A 517 -31.81 44.24 3.32
N LYS A 518 -33.11 44.07 3.56
CA LYS A 518 -33.67 42.91 4.28
C LYS A 518 -33.67 41.64 3.44
N TYR A 519 -33.96 41.76 2.14
CA TYR A 519 -34.32 40.62 1.30
C TYR A 519 -33.37 40.36 0.12
N GLY A 520 -32.48 41.29 -0.20
CA GLY A 520 -31.50 41.16 -1.29
C GLY A 520 -30.31 40.27 -0.94
N SER A 521 -29.58 39.85 -1.98
CA SER A 521 -28.36 39.05 -1.83
C SER A 521 -27.22 39.84 -1.16
N GLU A 522 -26.35 39.13 -0.43
CA GLU A 522 -25.24 39.74 0.33
C GLU A 522 -24.32 40.61 -0.54
N ASN A 523 -24.09 40.21 -1.81
CA ASN A 523 -23.27 40.95 -2.77
C ASN A 523 -23.91 42.29 -3.17
N ILE A 524 -25.22 42.32 -3.39
CA ILE A 524 -25.95 43.55 -3.73
C ILE A 524 -26.00 44.47 -2.51
N ASN A 525 -26.22 43.92 -1.32
CA ASN A 525 -26.26 44.67 -0.07
C ASN A 525 -24.90 45.27 0.30
N HIS A 526 -23.80 44.53 0.12
CA HIS A 526 -22.44 45.04 0.35
C HIS A 526 -22.12 46.19 -0.61
N LYS A 527 -22.45 46.03 -1.89
CA LYS A 527 -22.22 47.06 -2.93
C LYS A 527 -23.06 48.32 -2.71
N LEU A 528 -24.34 48.16 -2.33
CA LEU A 528 -25.22 49.28 -1.98
C LEU A 528 -24.75 50.02 -0.72
N PHE A 529 -24.23 49.30 0.28
CA PHE A 529 -23.69 49.90 1.50
C PHE A 529 -22.41 50.70 1.23
N GLU A 530 -21.50 50.15 0.44
CA GLU A 530 -20.26 50.82 0.04
C GLU A 530 -20.53 52.09 -0.77
N LEU A 531 -21.46 52.03 -1.74
CA LEU A 531 -21.85 53.17 -2.56
C LEU A 531 -22.58 54.27 -1.76
N ARG A 532 -23.37 53.92 -0.74
CA ARG A 532 -24.04 54.90 0.13
C ARG A 532 -23.05 55.56 1.10
N LEU A 533 -22.06 54.80 1.60
CA LEU A 533 -20.97 55.36 2.41
C LEU A 533 -20.08 56.30 1.61
N SER A 534 -19.75 55.96 0.36
CA SER A 534 -18.96 56.84 -0.52
C SER A 534 -19.75 58.08 -0.95
N PHE A 535 -21.07 57.97 -1.13
CA PHE A 535 -21.96 59.11 -1.36
C PHE A 535 -21.98 60.09 -0.18
N LEU A 536 -22.03 59.59 1.07
CA LEU A 536 -22.04 60.41 2.28
C LEU A 536 -20.67 61.06 2.60
N LYS A 537 -19.56 60.35 2.36
CA LYS A 537 -18.20 60.83 2.65
C LYS A 537 -17.70 61.89 1.65
N THR A 538 -18.12 61.79 0.39
CA THR A 538 -17.63 62.68 -0.67
C THR A 538 -18.33 64.04 -0.61
N LYS A 539 -17.59 65.16 -0.68
CA LYS A 539 -18.13 66.53 -0.68
C LYS A 539 -18.32 67.11 -2.09
N GLU A 540 -17.72 66.50 -3.12
CA GLU A 540 -17.82 66.94 -4.51
C GLU A 540 -19.17 66.55 -5.15
N GLU A 541 -19.90 67.53 -5.70
CA GLU A 541 -21.23 67.32 -6.30
C GLU A 541 -21.21 66.41 -7.55
N ILE A 542 -20.16 66.48 -8.36
CA ILE A 542 -20.04 65.68 -9.60
C ILE A 542 -19.92 64.19 -9.26
N GLN A 543 -19.15 63.86 -8.24
CA GLN A 543 -18.98 62.48 -7.78
C GLN A 543 -20.23 61.97 -7.07
N ARG A 544 -20.92 62.82 -6.29
CA ARG A 544 -22.23 62.49 -5.70
C ARG A 544 -23.27 62.12 -6.75
N LYS A 545 -23.34 62.86 -7.86
CA LYS A 545 -24.24 62.52 -8.98
C LYS A 545 -23.92 61.16 -9.61
N LYS A 546 -22.64 60.80 -9.75
CA LYS A 546 -22.23 59.47 -10.25
C LYS A 546 -22.64 58.34 -9.31
N PHE A 547 -22.39 58.49 -8.01
CA PHE A 547 -22.80 57.49 -7.02
C PHE A 547 -24.31 57.36 -6.94
N ARG A 548 -25.05 58.47 -7.07
CA ARG A 548 -26.51 58.44 -7.14
C ARG A 548 -27.03 57.64 -8.33
N ILE A 549 -26.48 57.85 -9.54
CA ILE A 549 -26.85 57.07 -10.73
C ILE A 549 -26.58 55.57 -10.54
N GLN A 550 -25.45 55.22 -9.93
CA GLN A 550 -25.11 53.81 -9.65
C GLN A 550 -26.04 53.18 -8.61
N ILE A 551 -26.48 53.95 -7.62
CA ILE A 551 -27.49 53.50 -6.65
C ILE A 551 -28.84 53.34 -7.35
N ASP A 552 -29.25 54.31 -8.18
CA ASP A 552 -30.49 54.26 -8.96
C ASP A 552 -30.52 53.05 -9.91
N GLU A 553 -29.41 52.73 -10.56
CA GLU A 553 -29.26 51.56 -11.44
C GLU A 553 -29.47 50.25 -10.70
N ILE A 554 -29.01 50.15 -9.45
CA ILE A 554 -29.20 48.93 -8.64
C ILE A 554 -30.64 48.85 -8.13
N LEU A 555 -31.20 49.97 -7.66
CA LEU A 555 -32.57 50.02 -7.12
C LEU A 555 -33.63 49.79 -8.21
N CYS A 556 -33.38 50.19 -9.46
CA CYS A 556 -34.33 50.06 -10.58
C CYS A 556 -34.27 48.70 -11.32
N GLN A 557 -33.35 47.79 -10.97
CA GLN A 557 -33.16 46.53 -11.70
C GLN A 557 -34.38 45.60 -11.61
N GLU A 558 -34.90 45.39 -10.41
CA GLU A 558 -36.01 44.49 -10.16
C GLU A 558 -36.94 45.06 -9.08
N CYS A 559 -38.24 44.78 -9.21
CA CYS A 559 -39.19 45.10 -8.16
C CYS A 559 -39.09 44.06 -7.05
N VAL A 560 -38.94 44.47 -5.79
CA VAL A 560 -38.87 43.55 -4.64
C VAL A 560 -40.08 42.63 -4.57
N TYR A 561 -41.26 43.11 -4.96
CA TYR A 561 -42.51 42.32 -4.91
C TYR A 561 -42.89 41.53 -6.17
N CYS A 562 -42.14 41.64 -7.27
CA CYS A 562 -42.45 40.91 -8.51
C CYS A 562 -41.21 40.33 -9.22
N GLY A 563 -40.02 40.60 -8.71
CA GLY A 563 -38.75 40.15 -9.26
C GLY A 563 -38.29 38.82 -8.67
N ASN A 564 -37.06 38.45 -9.02
CA ASN A 564 -36.45 37.19 -8.57
C ASN A 564 -36.16 37.20 -7.07
N ILE A 565 -36.05 38.38 -6.46
CA ILE A 565 -35.87 38.56 -5.01
C ILE A 565 -36.95 37.80 -4.21
N ILE A 566 -38.22 37.80 -4.63
CA ILE A 566 -39.26 37.01 -3.94
C ILE A 566 -39.08 35.51 -4.16
N ILE A 567 -38.64 35.10 -5.35
CA ILE A 567 -38.47 33.69 -5.70
C ILE A 567 -37.38 33.07 -4.81
N GLU A 568 -36.30 33.81 -4.55
CA GLU A 568 -35.23 33.38 -3.63
C GLU A 568 -35.66 33.34 -2.16
N LEU A 569 -36.76 34.01 -1.79
CA LEU A 569 -37.28 34.01 -0.42
C LEU A 569 -38.32 32.91 -0.15
N VAL A 570 -38.74 32.16 -1.17
CA VAL A 570 -39.74 31.08 -1.03
C VAL A 570 -39.27 29.98 -0.05
N ASP A 571 -37.95 29.81 0.08
CA ASP A 571 -37.34 28.82 0.98
C ASP A 571 -37.28 29.28 2.45
N LYS A 572 -37.60 30.54 2.76
CA LYS A 572 -37.60 31.07 4.13
C LYS A 572 -38.96 30.87 4.81
N PRO A 573 -39.00 30.45 6.09
CA PRO A 573 -40.25 30.19 6.80
C PRO A 573 -41.11 31.47 6.92
N PHE A 574 -42.41 31.34 6.62
CA PHE A 574 -43.39 32.43 6.68
C PHE A 574 -43.44 33.20 8.01
N ALA A 575 -42.95 32.62 9.11
CA ALA A 575 -42.95 33.24 10.44
C ALA A 575 -41.97 34.42 10.60
N GLU A 576 -40.99 34.58 9.70
CA GLU A 576 -40.11 35.77 9.68
C GLU A 576 -40.70 36.94 8.88
N PHE A 577 -41.79 36.71 8.14
CA PHE A 577 -42.53 37.75 7.43
C PHE A 577 -43.53 38.42 8.37
N HIS A 578 -43.12 39.43 9.13
CA HIS A 578 -44.04 40.37 9.77
C HIS A 578 -44.72 41.29 8.73
N PHE A 579 -45.49 40.70 7.81
CA PHE A 579 -46.65 41.39 7.25
C PHE A 579 -47.73 41.31 8.31
N LEU A 580 -47.82 42.32 9.18
CA LEU A 580 -48.91 42.71 10.10
C LEU A 580 -48.31 43.32 11.38
N ASN A 581 -48.57 44.61 11.57
CA ASN A 581 -48.44 45.44 12.77
C ASN A 581 -48.20 44.71 14.11
N PRO A 582 -47.34 45.25 14.99
CA PRO A 582 -47.71 45.46 16.38
C PRO A 582 -48.35 46.85 16.50
N ILE A 583 -49.68 46.85 16.57
CA ILE A 583 -50.36 47.81 17.43
C ILE A 583 -49.77 47.59 18.83
N ASN A 584 -49.36 48.67 19.49
CA ASN A 584 -49.56 48.95 20.91
C ASN A 584 -49.21 50.44 21.08
N GLU A 585 -50.12 51.24 21.62
CA GLU A 585 -50.07 51.63 23.05
C GLU A 585 -48.71 52.21 23.47
#